data_AF-A0A2M7I016-F1
#
_entry.id   AF-A0A2M7I016-F1
#
_cell.length_a   1.000
_cell.length_b   1.000
_cell.length_c   1.000
_cell.angle_alpha   90.00
_cell.angle_beta   90.00
_cell.angle_gamma   90.00
#
_symmetry.space_group_name_H-M   'P 1'
#
loop_
_entity.id
_entity.type
_entity.pdbx_description
1 polymer ?
#
loop_
_entity_poly.entity_id
_entity_poly.type
_entity_poly.pdbx_seq_one_letter_code
_entity_poly.pdbx_strand_id
1 'polypeptide(L)'
;LYEGDIDYYLWKIENLKRSNSNNNEKKNYNSISNKQLKRIEAEKRQLKFQATKYLSAEVNKIENRIKELENSVGELEKKLFDPDLYKEPEKANKINSDYSKSKEELDKLLLVWADKLEELKEIENRFN
;
A
#
# COMPACT_ATOMS: atom_id res chain seq x y z
N LEU A 1 13.12 21.86 2.23
CA LEU A 1 14.36 21.04 2.16
C LEU A 1 14.15 19.87 3.10
N TYR A 2 13.74 18.71 2.55
CA TYR A 2 13.21 17.60 3.36
C TYR A 2 14.34 16.65 3.78
N GLU A 3 14.29 16.21 5.03
CA GLU A 3 15.32 15.45 5.73
C GLU A 3 15.27 13.96 5.33
N GLY A 4 15.57 13.65 4.07
CA GLY A 4 15.43 12.29 3.56
C GLY A 4 15.79 12.07 2.09
N ASP A 5 15.82 13.13 1.28
CA ASP A 5 16.20 13.03 -0.13
C ASP A 5 17.70 12.82 -0.33
N ILE A 6 18.09 12.43 -1.55
CA ILE A 6 19.48 12.46 -2.03
C ILE A 6 20.14 13.80 -1.72
N ASP A 7 19.35 14.89 -1.72
CA ASP A 7 19.77 16.23 -1.32
C ASP A 7 20.22 16.34 0.14
N TYR A 8 19.57 15.63 1.08
CA TYR A 8 20.06 15.55 2.47
C TYR A 8 21.39 14.80 2.55
N TYR A 9 21.59 13.78 1.71
CA TYR A 9 22.85 13.04 1.62
C TYR A 9 23.97 13.88 1.00
N LEU A 10 23.71 14.62 -0.08
CA LEU A 10 24.65 15.56 -0.68
C LEU A 10 24.99 16.68 0.32
N TRP A 11 23.99 17.25 0.99
CA TRP A 11 24.17 18.24 2.04
C TRP A 11 24.98 17.71 3.23
N LYS A 12 24.71 16.49 3.70
CA LYS A 12 25.41 15.89 4.85
C LYS A 12 26.85 15.55 4.50
N ILE A 13 27.10 15.01 3.30
CA ILE A 13 28.45 14.79 2.78
C ILE A 13 29.20 16.11 2.62
N GLU A 14 28.53 17.14 2.10
CA GLU A 14 29.11 18.46 1.91
C GLU A 14 29.48 19.10 3.26
N ASN A 15 28.60 18.99 4.27
CA ASN A 15 28.90 19.44 5.63
C ASN A 15 30.06 18.66 6.26
N LEU A 16 30.11 17.33 6.10
CA LEU A 16 31.23 16.50 6.59
C LEU A 16 32.56 16.83 5.89
N LYS A 17 32.55 17.16 4.60
CA LYS A 17 33.74 17.63 3.87
C LYS A 17 34.20 19.01 4.36
N ARG A 18 33.26 19.93 4.62
CA ARG A 18 33.55 21.27 5.15
C ARG A 18 34.13 21.21 6.57
N SER A 19 33.59 20.37 7.45
CA SER A 19 34.13 20.19 8.82
C SER A 19 35.52 19.55 8.86
N ASN A 20 35.85 18.68 7.90
CA ASN A 20 37.15 17.98 7.85
C ASN A 20 38.28 18.80 7.19
N SER A 21 37.98 19.90 6.48
CA SER A 21 39.04 20.74 5.87
C SER A 21 39.85 21.54 6.91
N ASN A 22 39.45 21.58 8.18
CA ASN A 22 40.17 22.27 9.25
C ASN A 22 41.15 21.38 10.04
N ASN A 23 41.24 20.06 9.76
CA ASN A 23 42.17 19.17 10.46
C ASN A 23 43.04 18.39 9.46
N ASN A 24 44.34 18.70 9.48
CA ASN A 24 45.40 18.05 8.72
C ASN A 24 45.67 16.60 9.19
N GLU A 25 44.75 15.68 8.95
CA GLU A 25 45.04 14.25 8.99
C GLU A 25 44.50 13.54 7.75
N LYS A 26 45.42 13.16 6.87
CA LYS A 26 45.18 12.28 5.71
C LYS A 26 44.71 10.91 6.20
N LYS A 27 43.40 10.73 6.38
CA LYS A 27 42.76 9.41 6.51
C LYS A 27 41.79 9.20 5.35
N ASN A 28 42.11 8.17 4.56
CA ASN A 28 41.35 7.59 3.44
C ASN A 28 39.87 8.00 3.37
N TYR A 29 39.58 8.98 2.51
CA TYR A 29 38.22 9.49 2.24
C TYR A 29 37.39 8.60 1.29
N ASN A 30 37.86 7.38 0.95
CA ASN A 30 37.34 6.59 -0.18
C ASN A 30 36.44 5.40 0.16
N SER A 31 35.95 5.27 1.39
CA SER A 31 34.83 4.34 1.60
C SER A 31 33.92 4.86 2.70
N ILE A 32 32.69 5.18 2.33
CA ILE A 32 31.58 5.02 3.26
C ILE A 32 31.68 3.57 3.72
N SER A 33 31.93 3.36 5.02
CA SER A 33 32.08 2.01 5.56
C SER A 33 30.85 1.19 5.18
N ASN A 34 31.02 -0.07 4.77
CA ASN A 34 29.91 -0.99 4.51
C ASN A 34 28.87 -0.98 5.65
N LYS A 35 29.30 -0.66 6.89
CA LYS A 35 28.43 -0.48 8.05
C LYS A 35 27.49 0.73 7.94
N GLN A 36 27.96 1.85 7.42
CA GLN A 36 27.16 3.06 7.19
C GLN A 36 26.18 2.87 6.03
N LEU A 37 26.60 2.22 4.94
CA LEU A 37 25.71 1.86 3.82
C LEU A 37 24.55 0.99 4.30
N LYS A 38 24.84 -0.07 5.07
CA LYS A 38 23.81 -0.95 5.66
C LYS A 38 22.85 -0.20 6.58
N ARG A 39 23.36 0.77 7.37
CA ARG A 39 22.50 1.56 8.28
C ARG A 39 21.54 2.46 7.50
N ILE A 40 22.02 3.12 6.45
CA ILE A 40 21.20 4.00 5.61
C ILE A 40 20.15 3.19 4.84
N GLU A 41 20.51 2.01 4.33
CA GLU A 41 19.57 1.12 3.65
C GLU A 41 18.47 0.62 4.62
N ALA A 42 18.82 0.33 5.87
CA ALA A 42 17.86 -0.02 6.91
C ALA A 42 16.93 1.15 7.26
N GLU A 43 17.46 2.37 7.41
CA GLU A 43 16.68 3.59 7.66
C GLU A 43 15.71 3.86 6.51
N LYS A 44 16.14 3.75 5.25
CA LYS A 44 15.27 3.87 4.07
C LYS A 44 14.13 2.85 4.06
N ARG A 45 14.44 1.57 4.32
CA ARG A 45 13.40 0.52 4.42
C ARG A 45 12.40 0.83 5.53
N GLN A 46 12.88 1.32 6.67
CA GLN A 46 12.01 1.60 7.81
C GLN A 46 11.09 2.80 7.54
N LEU A 47 11.59 3.86 6.91
CA LEU A 47 10.78 5.02 6.51
C LEU A 47 9.73 4.62 5.46
N LYS A 48 10.13 3.85 4.43
CA LYS A 48 9.21 3.31 3.43
C LYS A 48 8.10 2.49 4.11
N PHE A 49 8.48 1.57 4.99
CA PHE A 49 7.51 0.74 5.72
C PHE A 49 6.56 1.58 6.58
N GLN A 50 7.05 2.58 7.32
CA GLN A 50 6.17 3.43 8.13
C GLN A 50 5.18 4.23 7.28
N ALA A 51 5.62 4.72 6.11
CA ALA A 51 4.78 5.47 5.20
C ALA A 51 3.71 4.61 4.50
N THR A 52 4.03 3.36 4.16
CA THR A 52 3.09 2.47 3.44
C THR A 52 2.25 1.59 4.37
N LYS A 53 2.66 1.35 5.62
CA LYS A 53 2.01 0.39 6.54
C LYS A 53 0.50 0.61 6.69
N TYR A 54 0.06 1.87 6.82
CA TYR A 54 -1.35 2.16 7.00
C TYR A 54 -2.14 1.85 5.72
N LEU A 55 -1.71 2.36 4.57
CA LEU A 55 -2.34 2.08 3.28
C LEU A 55 -2.35 0.59 2.96
N SER A 56 -1.22 -0.11 3.17
CA SER A 56 -1.15 -1.55 2.96
C SER A 56 -2.15 -2.30 3.85
N ALA A 57 -2.36 -1.86 5.09
CA ALA A 57 -3.36 -2.46 5.97
C ALA A 57 -4.80 -2.16 5.51
N GLU A 58 -5.07 -0.97 4.97
CA GLU A 58 -6.36 -0.63 4.37
C GLU A 58 -6.65 -1.45 3.12
N VAL A 59 -5.68 -1.58 2.21
CA VAL A 59 -5.77 -2.43 1.01
C VAL A 59 -6.10 -3.87 1.41
N ASN A 60 -5.40 -4.45 2.39
CA ASN A 60 -5.70 -5.80 2.89
C ASN A 60 -7.12 -5.93 3.47
N LYS A 61 -7.64 -4.90 4.14
CA LYS A 61 -9.03 -4.90 4.65
C LYS A 61 -10.02 -4.88 3.50
N ILE A 62 -9.78 -4.05 2.48
CA ILE A 62 -10.61 -3.97 1.29
C ILE A 62 -10.60 -5.30 0.54
N GLU A 63 -9.43 -5.93 0.37
CA GLU A 63 -9.30 -7.24 -0.28
C GLU A 63 -10.07 -8.34 0.46
N ASN A 64 -10.00 -8.37 1.79
CA ASN A 64 -10.80 -9.30 2.59
C ASN A 64 -12.30 -9.05 2.39
N ARG A 65 -12.72 -7.79 2.35
CA ARG A 65 -14.13 -7.44 2.13
C ARG A 65 -14.61 -7.81 0.73
N ILE A 66 -13.79 -7.57 -0.30
CA ILE A 66 -14.03 -8.00 -1.67
C ILE A 66 -14.25 -9.52 -1.71
N LYS A 67 -13.35 -10.29 -1.09
CA LYS A 67 -13.46 -11.76 -1.04
C LYS A 67 -14.74 -12.24 -0.34
N GLU A 68 -15.14 -11.60 0.75
CA GLU A 68 -16.41 -11.89 1.43
C GLU A 68 -17.63 -11.63 0.53
N LEU A 69 -17.62 -10.51 -0.19
CA LEU A 69 -18.68 -10.14 -1.12
C LEU A 69 -18.72 -11.07 -2.33
N GLU A 70 -17.58 -11.42 -2.92
CA GLU A 70 -17.50 -12.38 -4.03
C GLU A 70 -18.09 -13.74 -3.63
N ASN A 71 -17.77 -14.23 -2.43
CA ASN A 71 -18.39 -15.45 -1.90
C ASN A 71 -19.89 -15.29 -1.73
N SER A 72 -20.34 -14.17 -1.16
CA SER A 72 -21.77 -13.89 -0.93
C SER A 72 -22.54 -13.81 -2.25
N VAL A 73 -21.99 -13.12 -3.25
CA VAL A 73 -22.51 -13.02 -4.62
C VAL A 73 -22.61 -14.41 -5.24
N GLY A 74 -21.57 -15.24 -5.15
CA GLY A 74 -21.59 -16.61 -5.67
C GLY A 74 -22.62 -17.52 -4.96
N GLU A 75 -22.85 -17.35 -3.66
CA GLU A 75 -23.91 -18.06 -2.95
C GLU A 75 -25.31 -17.61 -3.36
N LEU A 76 -25.50 -16.30 -3.54
CA LEU A 76 -26.77 -15.73 -4.00
C LEU A 76 -27.08 -16.13 -5.45
N GLU A 77 -26.07 -16.17 -6.33
CA GLU A 77 -26.21 -16.67 -7.70
C GLU A 77 -26.67 -18.11 -7.71
N LYS A 78 -26.03 -18.99 -6.93
CA LYS A 78 -26.47 -20.39 -6.81
C LYS A 78 -27.93 -20.52 -6.39
N LYS A 79 -28.39 -19.66 -5.46
CA LYS A 79 -29.80 -19.62 -5.03
C LYS A 79 -30.71 -19.10 -6.15
N LEU A 80 -30.28 -18.10 -6.92
CA LEU A 80 -31.05 -17.57 -8.06
C LEU A 80 -31.19 -18.55 -9.23
N PHE A 81 -30.24 -19.48 -9.38
CA PHE A 81 -30.32 -20.56 -10.35
C PHE A 81 -31.25 -21.71 -9.94
N ASP A 82 -31.72 -21.75 -8.69
CA ASP A 82 -32.65 -22.75 -8.21
C ASP A 82 -34.08 -22.44 -8.71
N PRO A 83 -34.70 -23.29 -9.55
CA PRO A 83 -36.06 -23.10 -10.02
C PRO A 83 -37.09 -23.08 -8.88
N ASP A 84 -36.80 -23.76 -7.76
CA ASP A 84 -37.71 -23.83 -6.62
C ASP A 84 -37.82 -22.48 -5.88
N LEU A 85 -36.83 -21.60 -6.00
CA LEU A 85 -36.87 -20.26 -5.43
C LEU A 85 -38.05 -19.43 -5.96
N TYR A 86 -38.41 -19.62 -7.22
CA TYR A 86 -39.49 -18.86 -7.86
C TYR A 86 -40.90 -19.31 -7.45
N LYS A 87 -41.01 -20.40 -6.67
CA LYS A 87 -42.25 -20.77 -5.99
C LYS A 87 -42.62 -19.79 -4.88
N GLU A 88 -41.63 -19.04 -4.37
CA GLU A 88 -41.79 -18.04 -3.32
C GLU A 88 -41.31 -16.66 -3.82
N PRO A 89 -42.17 -15.88 -4.51
CA PRO A 89 -41.77 -14.65 -5.19
C PRO A 89 -41.19 -13.58 -4.25
N GLU A 90 -41.63 -13.53 -2.99
CA GLU A 90 -41.04 -12.63 -1.99
C GLU A 90 -39.57 -12.96 -1.67
N LYS A 91 -39.25 -14.26 -1.53
CA LYS A 91 -37.87 -14.72 -1.29
C LYS A 91 -36.99 -14.47 -2.51
N ALA A 92 -37.51 -14.73 -3.71
CA ALA A 92 -36.81 -14.47 -4.96
C ALA A 92 -36.44 -12.98 -5.11
N ASN A 93 -37.41 -12.08 -4.85
CA ASN A 93 -37.17 -10.63 -4.90
C ASN A 93 -36.13 -10.18 -3.88
N LYS A 94 -36.19 -10.72 -2.65
CA LYS A 94 -35.21 -10.40 -1.61
C LYS A 94 -33.80 -10.82 -2.01
N ILE A 95 -33.63 -12.06 -2.47
CA ILE A 95 -32.34 -12.59 -2.92
C ILE A 95 -31.80 -11.78 -4.11
N ASN A 96 -32.65 -11.40 -5.07
CA ASN A 96 -32.24 -10.59 -6.20
C ASN A 96 -31.82 -9.16 -5.78
N SER A 97 -32.54 -8.57 -4.81
CA SER A 97 -32.16 -7.27 -4.23
C SER A 97 -30.82 -7.35 -3.50
N ASP A 98 -30.62 -8.38 -2.68
CA ASP A 98 -29.38 -8.59 -1.94
C ASP A 98 -28.21 -8.86 -2.90
N TYR A 99 -28.43 -9.65 -3.96
CA TYR A 99 -27.44 -9.89 -5.03
C TYR A 99 -27.01 -8.59 -5.71
N SER A 100 -27.98 -7.77 -6.13
CA SER A 100 -27.72 -6.50 -6.81
C SER A 100 -26.93 -5.55 -5.91
N LYS A 101 -27.32 -5.45 -4.62
CA LYS A 101 -26.60 -4.62 -3.63
C LYS A 101 -25.18 -5.10 -3.39
N SER A 102 -24.97 -6.41 -3.21
CA SER A 102 -23.63 -6.97 -3.01
C SER A 102 -22.72 -6.74 -4.22
N LYS A 103 -23.28 -6.80 -5.42
CA LYS A 103 -22.56 -6.49 -6.67
C LYS A 103 -22.19 -5.01 -6.78
N GLU A 104 -23.13 -4.11 -6.46
CA GLU A 104 -22.83 -2.67 -6.41
C GLU A 104 -21.79 -2.32 -5.34
N GLU A 105 -21.84 -2.96 -4.17
CA GLU A 105 -20.84 -2.78 -3.11
C GLU A 105 -19.46 -3.29 -3.56
N LEU A 106 -19.43 -4.44 -4.23
CA LEU A 106 -18.22 -5.01 -4.81
C LEU A 106 -17.58 -4.07 -5.83
N ASP A 107 -18.37 -3.55 -6.78
CA ASP A 107 -17.88 -2.61 -7.81
C ASP A 107 -17.30 -1.34 -7.17
N LYS A 108 -17.97 -0.80 -6.14
CA LYS A 108 -17.47 0.36 -5.38
C LYS A 108 -16.16 0.05 -4.66
N LEU A 109 -16.04 -1.12 -4.03
CA LEU A 109 -14.82 -1.52 -3.33
C LEU A 109 -13.66 -1.77 -4.28
N LEU A 110 -13.93 -2.29 -5.49
CA LEU A 110 -12.90 -2.45 -6.53
C LEU A 110 -12.34 -1.10 -6.98
N LEU A 111 -13.18 -0.08 -7.12
CA LEU A 111 -12.73 1.29 -7.41
C LEU A 111 -11.87 1.84 -6.27
N VAL A 112 -12.34 1.75 -5.02
CA VAL A 112 -11.59 2.21 -3.85
C VAL A 112 -10.27 1.45 -3.69
N TRP A 113 -10.25 0.15 -3.98
CA TRP A 113 -9.03 -0.65 -3.97
C TRP A 113 -8.02 -0.15 -5.00
N ALA A 114 -8.48 0.12 -6.23
CA ALA A 114 -7.63 0.66 -7.28
C ALA A 114 -7.03 2.03 -6.89
N ASP A 115 -7.84 2.93 -6.35
CA ASP A 115 -7.39 4.24 -5.87
C ASP A 115 -6.33 4.09 -4.76
N LYS A 116 -6.56 3.19 -3.80
CA LYS A 116 -5.63 2.94 -2.68
C LYS A 116 -4.32 2.32 -3.14
N LEU A 117 -4.34 1.47 -4.17
CA LEU A 117 -3.12 0.95 -4.79
C LEU A 117 -2.34 2.04 -5.52
N GLU A 118 -3.03 2.96 -6.19
CA GLU A 118 -2.38 4.11 -6.83
C GLU A 118 -1.73 5.02 -5.79
N GLU A 119 -2.44 5.37 -4.72
CA GLU A 119 -1.87 6.13 -3.59
C GLU A 119 -0.64 5.43 -3.00
N LEU A 120 -0.70 4.10 -2.81
CA LEU A 120 0.44 3.32 -2.31
C LEU A 120 1.64 3.43 -3.27
N LYS A 121 1.41 3.27 -4.57
CA LYS A 121 2.45 3.37 -5.60
C LYS A 121 3.06 4.77 -5.66
N GLU A 122 2.26 5.83 -5.48
CA GLU A 122 2.77 7.20 -5.40
C GLU A 122 3.70 7.39 -4.19
N ILE A 123 3.29 6.88 -3.02
CA ILE A 123 4.14 6.93 -1.81
C ILE A 123 5.43 6.17 -2.07
N GLU A 124 5.37 4.97 -2.64
CA GLU A 124 6.57 4.19 -2.97
C GLU A 124 7.50 4.90 -3.95
N ASN A 125 6.96 5.56 -4.97
CA ASN A 125 7.72 6.35 -5.92
C ASN A 125 8.45 7.53 -5.27
N ARG A 126 7.88 8.14 -4.20
CA ARG A 126 8.56 9.22 -3.46
C ARG A 126 9.79 8.75 -2.67
N PHE A 127 9.90 7.44 -2.40
CA PHE A 127 11.06 6.85 -1.72
C PHE A 127 12.12 6.28 -2.68
N ASN A 128 11.88 6.37 -3.99
CA ASN A 128 12.74 5.80 -5.04
C ASN A 128 13.74 6.83 -5.57
#